data_AF-A0A356K371-F1
#
_entry.id   AF-A0A356K371-F1
#
_cell.length_a   1.000
_cell.length_b   1.000
_cell.length_c   1.000
_cell.angle_alpha   90.00
_cell.angle_beta   90.00
_cell.angle_gamma   90.00
#
_symmetry.space_group_name_H-M   'P 1'
#
loop_
_entity.id
_entity.type
_entity.pdbx_description
1 polymer ?
#
loop_
_entity_poly.entity_id
_entity_poly.type
_entity_poly.pdbx_seq_one_letter_code
_entity_poly.pdbx_strand_id
1 'polypeptide(L)'
;MEENYLENIRSEIINGNAKLIVKNYQINNVKLTMNYNIGKELAEAGKHYGEGIVKKYAKELTKEFGTNYGITNLKYMRLFHNFIEKGHPLDDQLTWSHYKLLLPLKNLGEIKYYINIT
;
A
#
# COMPACT_ATOMS: atom_id res chain seq x y z
N MET A 1 30.27 -40.93 -0.47
CA MET A 1 29.40 -39.96 0.19
C MET A 1 28.55 -39.38 -0.91
N GLU A 2 27.31 -39.87 -1.08
CA GLU A 2 26.37 -39.16 -1.95
C GLU A 2 26.20 -37.77 -1.36
N GLU A 3 26.81 -36.82 -2.05
CA GLU A 3 26.80 -35.41 -1.70
C GLU A 3 25.36 -34.97 -1.51
N ASN A 4 25.16 -34.17 -0.46
CA ASN A 4 23.86 -33.75 0.02
C ASN A 4 23.24 -32.67 -0.88
N TYR A 5 23.17 -32.93 -2.18
CA TYR A 5 22.71 -32.00 -3.21
C TYR A 5 21.28 -31.54 -2.99
N LEU A 6 20.39 -32.44 -2.56
CA LEU A 6 19.01 -32.10 -2.27
C LEU A 6 18.90 -31.10 -1.10
N GLU A 7 19.68 -31.25 -0.04
CA GLU A 7 19.65 -30.33 1.09
C GLU A 7 20.30 -28.99 0.76
N ASN A 8 21.33 -28.98 -0.08
CA ASN A 8 21.91 -27.75 -0.61
C ASN A 8 20.88 -26.97 -1.44
N ILE A 9 20.13 -27.66 -2.32
CA ILE A 9 19.05 -27.04 -3.10
C ILE A 9 17.95 -26.50 -2.19
N ARG A 10 17.51 -27.26 -1.18
CA ARG A 10 16.52 -26.80 -0.18
C ARG A 10 17.00 -25.55 0.55
N SER A 11 18.25 -25.54 0.97
CA SER A 11 18.85 -24.40 1.67
C SER A 11 18.87 -23.15 0.80
N GLU A 12 19.23 -23.26 -0.49
CA GLU A 12 19.17 -22.14 -1.44
C GLU A 12 17.74 -21.60 -1.62
N ILE A 13 16.75 -22.49 -1.73
CA ILE A 13 15.34 -22.09 -1.85
C ILE A 13 14.87 -21.34 -0.60
N ILE A 14 15.14 -21.87 0.60
CA ILE A 14 14.74 -21.24 1.87
C ILE A 14 15.41 -19.88 2.02
N ASN A 15 16.72 -19.79 1.76
CA ASN A 15 17.48 -18.54 1.85
C ASN A 15 17.00 -17.50 0.83
N GLY A 16 16.73 -17.92 -0.40
CA GLY A 16 16.17 -17.07 -1.44
C GLY A 16 14.80 -16.51 -1.05
N ASN A 17 13.90 -17.37 -0.57
CA ASN A 17 12.56 -16.99 -0.13
C ASN A 17 12.60 -16.03 1.06
N ALA A 18 13.45 -16.28 2.06
CA ALA A 18 13.61 -15.39 3.21
C ALA A 18 14.08 -13.98 2.77
N LYS A 19 15.05 -13.89 1.85
CA LYS A 19 15.50 -12.61 1.28
C LYS A 19 14.39 -11.88 0.51
N LEU A 20 13.60 -12.61 -0.27
CA LEU A 20 12.47 -12.03 -1.00
C LEU A 20 11.40 -11.47 -0.06
N ILE A 21 11.07 -12.19 1.02
CA ILE A 21 10.11 -11.73 2.03
C ILE A 21 10.58 -10.41 2.66
N VAL A 22 11.84 -10.35 3.10
CA VAL A 22 12.40 -9.13 3.71
C VAL A 22 12.38 -7.96 2.71
N LYS A 23 12.78 -8.20 1.45
CA LYS A 23 12.77 -7.17 0.41
C LYS A 23 11.35 -6.69 0.09
N ASN A 24 10.39 -7.60 -0.01
CA ASN A 24 8.99 -7.27 -0.26
C ASN A 24 8.40 -6.44 0.89
N TYR A 25 8.72 -6.80 2.13
CA TYR A 25 8.35 -6.01 3.31
C TYR A 25 8.90 -4.58 3.24
N GLN A 26 10.20 -4.42 2.96
CA GLN A 26 10.82 -3.10 2.81
C GLN A 26 10.16 -2.27 1.69
N ILE A 27 9.92 -2.87 0.53
CA ILE A 27 9.22 -2.22 -0.60
C ILE A 27 7.81 -1.80 -0.19
N ASN A 28 7.10 -2.64 0.57
CA ASN A 28 5.76 -2.35 1.04
C ASN A 28 5.76 -1.14 1.97
N ASN A 29 6.65 -1.11 2.96
CA ASN A 29 6.78 0.01 3.88
C ASN A 29 7.07 1.33 3.18
N VAL A 30 7.94 1.32 2.17
CA VAL A 30 8.21 2.52 1.36
C VAL A 30 6.93 3.00 0.66
N LYS A 31 6.16 2.08 0.05
CA LYS A 31 4.91 2.42 -0.63
C LYS A 31 3.85 2.96 0.33
N LEU A 32 3.66 2.32 1.49
CA LEU A 32 2.70 2.78 2.50
C LEU A 32 3.09 4.17 3.01
N THR A 33 4.36 4.38 3.34
CA THR A 33 4.87 5.68 3.81
C THR A 33 4.64 6.76 2.75
N MET A 34 4.97 6.50 1.49
CA MET A 34 4.75 7.44 0.38
C MET A 34 3.27 7.78 0.23
N ASN A 35 2.39 6.79 0.20
CA ASN A 35 0.95 7.00 0.04
C ASN A 35 0.33 7.73 1.24
N TYR A 36 0.79 7.45 2.46
CA TYR A 36 0.39 8.19 3.66
C TYR A 36 0.77 9.66 3.55
N ASN A 37 2.02 9.95 3.18
CA ASN A 37 2.51 11.32 3.04
C ASN A 37 1.79 12.09 1.94
N ILE A 38 1.55 11.47 0.77
CA ILE A 38 0.72 12.10 -0.28
C ILE A 38 -0.68 12.39 0.25
N GLY A 39 -1.27 11.44 0.98
CA GLY A 39 -2.58 11.63 1.60
C GLY A 39 -2.62 12.81 2.57
N LYS A 40 -1.57 12.99 3.36
CA LYS A 40 -1.39 14.13 4.28
C LYS A 40 -1.38 15.46 3.54
N GLU A 41 -0.55 15.58 2.50
CA GLU A 41 -0.48 16.79 1.67
C GLU A 41 -1.83 17.10 1.01
N LEU A 42 -2.55 16.09 0.54
CA LEU A 42 -3.89 16.25 -0.04
C LEU A 42 -4.96 16.66 0.98
N ALA A 43 -4.85 16.18 2.22
CA ALA A 43 -5.73 16.56 3.32
C ALA A 43 -5.51 18.02 3.71
N GLU A 44 -4.24 18.45 3.79
CA GLU A 44 -3.88 19.83 4.11
C GLU A 44 -4.30 20.80 3.00
N ALA A 45 -3.95 20.50 1.75
CA ALA A 45 -4.35 21.31 0.60
C ALA A 45 -5.88 21.42 0.47
N GLY A 46 -6.62 20.38 0.88
CA GLY A 46 -8.09 20.37 0.91
C GLY A 46 -8.68 21.46 1.82
N LYS A 47 -7.98 21.87 2.89
CA LYS A 47 -8.42 22.96 3.79
C LYS A 47 -8.40 24.32 3.10
N HIS A 48 -7.53 24.50 2.11
CA HIS A 48 -7.34 25.79 1.42
C HIS A 48 -8.11 25.90 0.10
N TYR A 49 -8.25 24.79 -0.64
CA TYR A 49 -8.74 24.79 -2.02
C TYR A 49 -10.04 24.00 -2.23
N GLY A 50 -10.56 23.36 -1.18
CA GLY A 50 -11.77 22.54 -1.25
C GLY A 50 -11.61 21.27 -2.09
N GLU A 51 -12.72 20.68 -2.53
CA GLU A 51 -12.73 19.36 -3.19
C GLU A 51 -12.09 19.34 -4.59
N GLY A 52 -11.93 20.51 -5.22
CA GLY A 52 -11.37 20.65 -6.58
C GLY A 52 -9.88 20.33 -6.69
N ILE A 53 -9.13 20.39 -5.58
CA ILE A 53 -7.66 20.27 -5.59
C ILE A 53 -7.19 18.89 -6.05
N VAL A 54 -7.90 17.83 -5.65
CA VAL A 54 -7.57 16.45 -6.03
C VAL A 54 -7.68 16.27 -7.54
N LYS A 55 -8.68 16.89 -8.18
CA LYS A 55 -8.85 16.82 -9.64
C LYS A 55 -7.73 17.54 -10.37
N LYS A 56 -7.30 18.69 -9.87
CA LYS A 56 -6.17 19.45 -10.43
C LYS A 56 -4.87 18.65 -10.34
N TYR A 57 -4.51 18.21 -9.14
CA TYR A 57 -3.26 17.46 -8.91
C TYR A 57 -3.26 16.12 -9.62
N ALA A 58 -4.39 15.41 -9.68
CA ALA A 58 -4.47 14.17 -10.45
C ALA A 58 -4.11 14.38 -11.93
N LYS A 59 -4.55 15.48 -12.54
CA LYS A 59 -4.23 15.79 -13.93
C LYS A 59 -2.73 16.01 -14.12
N GLU A 60 -2.11 16.79 -13.24
CA GLU A 60 -0.67 17.10 -13.29
C GLU A 60 0.18 15.86 -13.01
N LEU A 61 -0.08 15.17 -11.90
CA LEU A 61 0.66 13.98 -11.48
C LEU A 61 0.45 12.80 -12.42
N THR A 62 -0.73 12.63 -13.01
CA THR A 62 -0.94 11.57 -14.01
C THR A 62 -0.14 11.83 -15.29
N LYS A 63 0.01 13.11 -15.69
CA LYS A 63 0.80 13.47 -16.85
C LYS A 63 2.29 13.18 -16.64
N GLU A 64 2.78 13.39 -15.43
CA GLU A 64 4.21 13.24 -15.08
C GLU A 64 4.57 11.80 -14.70
N PHE A 65 3.75 11.15 -13.86
CA PHE A 65 4.07 9.87 -13.23
C PHE A 65 3.14 8.72 -13.64
N GLY A 66 2.18 8.98 -14.52
CA GLY A 66 1.29 7.97 -15.08
C GLY A 66 0.02 7.71 -14.25
N THR A 67 -0.76 6.73 -14.71
CA THR A 67 -2.15 6.48 -14.28
C THR A 67 -2.31 6.11 -12.81
N ASN A 68 -1.23 5.72 -12.14
CA ASN A 68 -1.22 5.46 -10.70
C ASN A 68 -1.55 6.70 -9.85
N TYR A 69 -1.47 7.91 -10.41
CA TYR A 69 -1.80 9.16 -9.72
C TYR A 69 -3.08 9.82 -10.22
N GLY A 70 -3.99 9.02 -10.78
CA GLY A 70 -5.33 9.46 -11.15
C GLY A 70 -6.20 9.84 -9.93
N ILE A 71 -7.33 10.47 -10.20
CA ILE A 71 -8.25 11.02 -9.18
C ILE A 71 -8.58 9.99 -8.10
N THR A 72 -8.92 8.76 -8.50
CA THR A 72 -9.31 7.68 -7.58
C THR A 72 -8.17 7.31 -6.63
N ASN A 73 -6.95 7.16 -7.13
CA ASN A 73 -5.80 6.79 -6.29
C ASN A 73 -5.42 7.91 -5.33
N LEU A 74 -5.46 9.18 -5.76
CA LEU A 74 -5.23 10.31 -4.84
C LEU A 74 -6.32 10.38 -3.76
N LYS A 75 -7.59 10.10 -4.10
CA LYS A 75 -8.65 9.97 -3.10
C LYS A 75 -8.36 8.86 -2.10
N TYR A 76 -7.88 7.69 -2.56
CA TYR A 76 -7.48 6.60 -1.67
C TYR A 76 -6.30 6.97 -0.78
N MET A 77 -5.27 7.64 -1.30
CA MET A 77 -4.13 8.09 -0.49
C MET A 77 -4.60 9.05 0.63
N ARG A 78 -5.48 10.00 0.31
CA ARG A 78 -6.08 10.90 1.30
C ARG A 78 -6.92 10.16 2.35
N LEU A 79 -7.75 9.20 1.92
CA LEU A 79 -8.52 8.36 2.84
C LEU A 79 -7.62 7.52 3.73
N PHE A 80 -6.54 6.96 3.18
CA PHE A 80 -5.55 6.18 3.90
C PHE A 80 -4.88 6.99 4.99
N HIS A 81 -4.43 8.21 4.69
CA HIS A 81 -3.90 9.12 5.69
C HIS A 81 -4.89 9.35 6.84
N ASN A 82 -6.13 9.69 6.52
CA ASN A 82 -7.18 9.93 7.53
C ASN A 82 -7.52 8.68 8.34
N PHE A 83 -7.42 7.49 7.74
CA PHE A 83 -7.65 6.21 8.41
C PHE A 83 -6.55 5.91 9.43
N ILE A 84 -5.29 6.06 9.03
CA ILE A 84 -4.12 5.80 9.88
C ILE A 84 -3.89 6.91 10.92
N GLU A 85 -4.22 8.16 10.64
CA GLU A 85 -4.19 9.23 11.65
C GLU A 85 -5.17 8.93 12.82
N LYS A 86 -6.27 8.24 12.51
CA LYS A 86 -7.33 7.91 13.48
C LYS A 86 -7.15 6.56 14.17
N GLY A 87 -6.10 5.79 13.87
CA GLY A 87 -5.85 4.48 14.47
C GLY A 87 -4.55 3.82 14.00
N HIS A 88 -4.03 2.83 14.74
CA HIS A 88 -2.81 2.12 14.35
C HIS A 88 -2.98 1.37 13.01
N PRO A 89 -1.91 1.27 12.19
CA PRO A 89 -1.94 0.47 10.97
C PRO A 89 -2.39 -0.96 11.27
N LEU A 90 -3.29 -1.48 10.43
CA LEU A 90 -3.61 -2.90 10.42
C LEU A 90 -2.40 -3.65 9.86
N ASP A 91 -1.78 -4.48 10.70
CA ASP A 91 -0.77 -5.53 10.45
C ASP A 91 0.35 -5.22 9.43
N ASP A 92 1.60 -5.57 9.79
CA ASP A 92 2.79 -5.45 8.93
C ASP A 92 2.69 -6.24 7.62
N GLN A 93 1.68 -7.09 7.49
CA GLN A 93 1.37 -7.90 6.31
C GLN A 93 0.52 -7.16 5.26
N LEU A 94 -0.09 -6.02 5.59
CA LEU A 94 -0.97 -5.34 4.65
C LEU A 94 -0.22 -4.47 3.64
N THR A 95 -0.56 -4.64 2.35
CA THR A 95 0.02 -3.86 1.25
C THR A 95 -0.89 -2.76 0.77
N TRP A 96 -0.36 -1.83 -0.04
CA TRP A 96 -1.19 -0.80 -0.68
C TRP A 96 -2.39 -1.38 -1.44
N SER A 97 -2.22 -2.53 -2.08
CA SER A 97 -3.32 -3.20 -2.78
C SER A 97 -4.41 -3.65 -1.81
N HIS A 98 -4.06 -4.15 -0.62
CA HIS A 98 -5.02 -4.46 0.44
C HIS A 98 -5.77 -3.19 0.87
N TYR A 99 -5.05 -2.10 1.15
CA TYR A 99 -5.68 -0.83 1.55
C TYR A 99 -6.63 -0.26 0.50
N LYS A 100 -6.30 -0.33 -0.81
CA LYS A 100 -7.24 0.07 -1.87
C LYS A 100 -8.56 -0.69 -1.84
N LEU A 101 -8.55 -1.96 -1.43
CA LEU A 101 -9.75 -2.78 -1.29
C LEU A 101 -10.49 -2.49 0.01
N LEU A 102 -9.77 -2.19 1.10
CA LEU A 102 -10.34 -1.96 2.42
C LEU A 102 -10.96 -0.57 2.60
N LEU A 103 -10.32 0.48 2.09
CA LEU A 103 -10.74 1.89 2.28
C LEU A 103 -12.18 2.20 1.84
N PRO A 104 -12.74 1.58 0.78
CA PRO A 104 -14.13 1.78 0.40
C PRO A 104 -15.16 1.02 1.26
N LEU A 105 -14.74 -0.02 2.00
CA LEU A 105 -15.66 -0.94 2.68
C LEU A 105 -16.21 -0.31 3.96
N LYS A 106 -17.49 -0.57 4.23
CA LYS A 106 -18.18 -0.09 5.44
C LYS A 106 -18.54 -1.23 6.40
N ASN A 107 -18.46 -2.48 5.94
CA ASN A 107 -18.89 -3.66 6.67
C ASN A 107 -17.69 -4.48 7.19
N LEU A 108 -17.71 -4.85 8.47
CA LEU A 108 -16.67 -5.66 9.12
C LEU A 108 -16.51 -7.06 8.50
N GLY A 109 -17.58 -7.66 7.97
CA GLY A 109 -17.53 -8.95 7.29
C GLY A 109 -16.74 -8.90 5.98
N GLU A 110 -16.93 -7.84 5.19
CA GLU A 110 -16.20 -7.61 3.94
C GLU A 110 -14.71 -7.36 4.21
N ILE A 111 -14.40 -6.57 5.25
CA ILE A 111 -13.02 -6.31 5.69
C ILE A 111 -12.31 -7.61 6.08
N LYS A 112 -12.96 -8.46 6.89
CA LYS A 112 -12.39 -9.75 7.32
C LYS A 112 -12.21 -10.72 6.17
N TYR A 113 -13.10 -10.72 5.18
CA TYR A 113 -12.93 -11.54 3.99
C TYR A 113 -11.63 -11.13 3.28
N TYR A 114 -11.48 -9.86 2.89
CA TYR A 114 -10.31 -9.39 2.12
C TYR A 114 -8.96 -9.46 2.84
N ILE A 115 -8.94 -9.50 4.18
CA ILE A 115 -7.71 -9.74 4.95
C ILE A 115 -7.26 -11.22 4.87
N ASN A 116 -8.18 -12.17 4.68
CA ASN A 116 -7.89 -13.62 4.74
C ASN A 116 -7.65 -14.31 3.38
N ILE A 117 -8.02 -13.68 2.25
CA ILE A 117 -7.98 -14.31 0.90
C ILE A 117 -6.68 -14.07 0.12
N THR A 118 -5.65 -13.47 0.72
CA THR A 118 -4.37 -13.17 0.04
C THR A 118 -3.21 -13.48 0.95
#